data_AF-A0A9W4JB43-F1
#
_entry.id   AF-A0A9W4JB43-F1
#
_cell.length_a   1.000
_cell.length_b   1.000
_cell.length_c   1.000
_cell.angle_alpha   90.00
_cell.angle_beta   90.00
_cell.angle_gamma   90.00
#
_symmetry.space_group_name_H-M   'P 1'
#
loop_
_entity.id
_entity.type
_entity.pdbx_description
1 polymer ?
#
loop_
_entity_poly.entity_id
_entity_poly.type
_entity_poly.pdbx_seq_one_letter_code
_entity_poly.pdbx_strand_id
1 'polypeptide(L)'
;MADLYQVSAASCNRHLLDLPNEILQEIAGYLPTDRDVFHLSQTSKEAMSKIFAGESRVWRYRFGEKYEIPPGRTFAELKNEYVTRAVVLGRTQDFRQREECTPTEELRQEFWMEIVQTMLQEILTLPTKLLDSSYTLDYLKATLKDRATFLQFPNERGNRTELFYVLQLCLSAVALDPSMKQHCRRSDYDMETIYSIDKGLLATHEADDEFDNTNESETSSGSTTPVSTASLDESGSEDDEESSEPSSEASQLPVVTSKTPRPFVDHEKLDLDKLLQFRTFWQRHLLSSIENTYHESYMQLEDWIRPGVRKYDASQGSTLSGFWLGYYSCIHPFPTTLEELEHRQTCATHGEEPELMVRLQMHLIFLRLTLTAQSLELVESESLFWPKACNKIVPLFEGLKTKRVPFEGIQDAYGGTEGNHIFGFVEDMEIAYGGISGWQRICFTLCERLGDEVAEVKEGTDGWVHIYEALLIPGGRLMVGRWVDLKEPSAKGPFIFWSTSS
;
A
#
# COMPACT_ATOMS: atom_id res chain seq x y z
N MET A 1 -21.81 -74.83 40.88
CA MET A 1 -21.07 -74.02 39.87
C MET A 1 -22.01 -73.69 38.70
N ALA A 2 -23.10 -72.99 38.97
CA ALA A 2 -24.01 -72.44 37.96
C ALA A 2 -24.98 -71.52 38.70
N ASP A 3 -24.50 -70.36 39.15
CA ASP A 3 -25.32 -69.23 39.63
C ASP A 3 -24.36 -68.14 40.08
N LEU A 4 -23.98 -67.26 39.15
CA LEU A 4 -23.33 -65.95 39.36
C LEU A 4 -22.90 -65.45 37.99
N TYR A 5 -23.81 -64.89 37.20
CA TYR A 5 -23.56 -63.88 36.14
C TYR A 5 -24.89 -63.53 35.46
N GLN A 6 -25.90 -63.13 36.24
CA GLN A 6 -26.97 -62.27 35.74
C GLN A 6 -26.59 -60.83 36.09
N VAL A 7 -25.71 -60.24 35.29
CA VAL A 7 -25.61 -58.78 35.23
C VAL A 7 -26.87 -58.32 34.51
N SER A 8 -27.81 -57.78 35.29
CA SER A 8 -28.96 -57.06 34.77
C SER A 8 -28.46 -55.96 33.84
N ALA A 9 -28.58 -56.17 32.53
CA ALA A 9 -28.49 -55.12 31.52
C ALA A 9 -29.74 -54.25 31.65
N ALA A 10 -29.83 -53.47 32.73
CA ALA A 10 -30.74 -52.34 32.77
C ALA A 10 -30.27 -51.41 31.64
N SER A 11 -31.04 -51.38 30.54
CA SER A 11 -30.84 -50.47 29.41
C SER A 11 -30.89 -49.05 29.94
N CYS A 12 -29.73 -48.52 30.32
CA CYS A 12 -29.59 -47.13 30.75
C CYS A 12 -29.66 -46.29 29.47
N ASN A 13 -30.88 -46.03 29.00
CA ASN A 13 -31.15 -45.09 27.92
C ASN A 13 -30.81 -43.69 28.43
N ARG A 14 -29.53 -43.32 28.35
CA ARG A 14 -29.11 -41.94 28.58
C ARG A 14 -29.35 -41.17 27.30
N HIS A 15 -30.22 -40.17 27.36
CA HIS A 15 -30.45 -39.28 26.23
C HIS A 15 -29.29 -38.29 26.12
N LEU A 16 -29.03 -37.80 24.90
CA LEU A 16 -27.97 -36.82 24.64
C LEU A 16 -28.13 -35.56 25.52
N LEU A 17 -29.37 -35.16 25.83
CA LEU A 17 -29.68 -33.99 26.67
C LEU A 17 -29.43 -34.22 28.17
N ASP A 18 -29.33 -35.49 28.60
CA ASP A 18 -28.99 -35.85 29.99
C ASP A 18 -27.49 -35.69 30.29
N LEU A 19 -26.67 -35.42 29.26
CA LEU A 19 -25.26 -35.12 29.43
C LEU A 19 -25.06 -33.77 30.15
N PRO A 20 -23.97 -33.62 30.92
CA PRO A 20 -23.55 -32.32 31.41
C PRO A 20 -23.46 -31.32 30.26
N ASN A 21 -23.84 -30.07 30.53
CA ASN A 21 -23.91 -29.02 29.51
C ASN A 21 -22.57 -28.84 28.77
N GLU A 22 -21.46 -28.96 29.50
CA GLU A 22 -20.10 -28.84 28.98
C GLU A 22 -19.81 -29.92 27.92
N ILE A 23 -20.24 -31.16 28.18
CA ILE A 23 -20.03 -32.30 27.26
C ILE A 23 -20.90 -32.14 26.01
N LEU A 24 -22.16 -31.70 26.17
CA LEU A 24 -23.02 -31.42 25.02
C LEU A 24 -22.44 -30.30 24.14
N GLN A 25 -21.94 -29.23 24.75
CA GLN A 25 -21.31 -28.12 24.04
C GLN A 25 -19.99 -28.54 23.37
N GLU A 26 -19.21 -29.42 23.98
CA GLU A 26 -18.00 -29.98 23.38
C GLU A 26 -18.33 -30.82 22.14
N ILE A 27 -19.31 -31.72 22.22
CA ILE A 27 -19.81 -32.48 21.07
C ILE A 27 -20.29 -31.54 19.96
N ALA A 28 -21.07 -30.52 20.30
CA ALA A 28 -21.53 -29.52 19.34
C ALA A 28 -20.38 -28.73 18.71
N GLY A 29 -19.32 -28.42 19.46
CA GLY A 29 -18.12 -27.74 18.97
C GLY A 29 -17.40 -28.52 17.87
N TYR A 30 -17.38 -29.86 17.97
CA TYR A 30 -16.76 -30.77 17.01
C TYR A 30 -17.62 -31.09 15.78
N LEU A 31 -18.84 -30.56 15.67
CA LEU A 31 -19.65 -30.77 14.47
C LEU A 31 -18.99 -30.13 13.24
N PRO A 32 -19.05 -30.74 12.04
CA PRO A 32 -18.27 -30.25 10.90
C PRO A 32 -18.70 -28.86 10.42
N THR A 33 -20.00 -28.60 10.32
CA THR A 33 -20.51 -27.35 9.73
C THR A 33 -21.39 -26.55 10.70
N ASP A 34 -21.52 -25.24 10.44
CA ASP A 34 -22.42 -24.37 11.22
C ASP A 34 -23.87 -24.83 11.08
N ARG A 35 -24.18 -25.43 9.94
CA ARG A 35 -25.48 -26.02 9.65
C ARG A 35 -25.78 -27.22 10.55
N ASP A 36 -24.78 -28.05 10.84
CA ASP A 36 -24.95 -29.20 11.74
C ASP A 36 -25.19 -28.75 13.19
N VAL A 37 -24.43 -27.73 13.64
CA VAL A 37 -24.65 -27.09 14.96
C VAL A 37 -26.06 -26.52 15.06
N PHE A 38 -26.50 -25.84 14.00
CA PHE A 38 -27.85 -25.31 13.91
C PHE A 38 -28.91 -26.41 13.94
N HIS A 39 -28.77 -27.47 13.13
CA HIS A 39 -29.71 -28.59 13.11
C HIS A 39 -29.79 -29.29 14.47
N LEU A 40 -28.66 -29.53 15.15
CA LEU A 40 -28.63 -30.08 16.50
C LEU A 40 -29.39 -29.18 17.48
N SER A 41 -29.21 -27.86 17.39
CA SER A 41 -29.94 -26.91 18.23
C SER A 41 -31.45 -26.92 17.99
N GLN A 42 -31.89 -27.29 16.78
CA GLN A 42 -33.31 -27.36 16.42
C GLN A 42 -34.00 -28.64 16.91
N THR A 43 -33.27 -29.64 17.44
CA THR A 43 -33.89 -30.89 17.89
C THR A 43 -34.77 -30.69 19.12
N SER A 44 -34.46 -29.71 19.98
CA SER A 44 -35.29 -29.36 21.14
C SER A 44 -35.00 -27.93 21.65
N LYS A 45 -35.93 -27.37 22.43
CA LYS A 45 -35.73 -26.07 23.10
C LYS A 45 -34.55 -26.09 24.07
N GLU A 46 -34.29 -27.24 24.69
CA GLU A 46 -33.18 -27.42 25.62
C GLU A 46 -31.83 -27.48 24.91
N ALA A 47 -31.74 -28.16 23.75
CA ALA A 47 -30.54 -28.15 22.91
C ALA A 47 -30.23 -26.72 22.45
N MET A 48 -31.25 -25.99 21.98
CA MET A 48 -31.11 -24.58 21.59
C MET A 48 -30.58 -23.73 22.74
N SER A 49 -31.18 -23.81 23.93
CA SER A 49 -30.77 -22.97 25.07
C SER A 49 -29.36 -23.29 25.54
N LYS A 50 -28.95 -24.56 25.55
CA LYS A 50 -27.60 -25.00 25.93
C LYS A 50 -26.53 -24.60 24.89
N ILE A 51 -26.80 -24.75 23.59
CA ILE A 51 -25.84 -24.47 22.50
C ILE A 51 -25.70 -22.97 22.21
N PHE A 52 -26.80 -22.21 22.29
CA PHE A 52 -26.82 -20.79 21.95
C PHE A 52 -26.77 -19.85 23.16
N ALA A 53 -26.62 -20.37 24.38
CA ALA A 53 -26.36 -19.57 25.57
C ALA A 53 -25.16 -18.62 25.38
N GLY A 54 -25.20 -17.46 26.05
CA GLY A 54 -24.11 -16.48 26.00
C GLY A 54 -22.76 -17.06 26.46
N GLU A 55 -22.79 -17.97 27.43
CA GLU A 55 -21.62 -18.67 27.98
C GLU A 55 -21.27 -19.98 27.24
N SER A 56 -21.86 -20.21 26.05
CA SER A 56 -21.63 -21.46 25.32
C SER A 56 -20.23 -21.53 24.74
N ARG A 57 -19.49 -22.59 25.11
CA ARG A 57 -18.13 -22.85 24.63
C ARG A 57 -18.07 -23.20 23.14
N VAL A 58 -19.20 -23.62 22.55
CA VAL A 58 -19.32 -23.96 21.13
C VAL A 58 -18.72 -22.85 20.27
N TRP A 59 -19.08 -21.60 20.53
CA TRP A 59 -18.66 -20.47 19.70
C TRP A 59 -17.18 -20.14 19.83
N ARG A 60 -16.55 -20.43 20.97
CA ARG A 60 -15.11 -20.31 21.11
C ARG A 60 -14.37 -21.34 20.25
N TYR A 61 -14.85 -22.59 20.21
CA TYR A 61 -14.32 -23.60 19.31
C TYR A 61 -14.50 -23.17 17.85
N ARG A 62 -15.73 -22.82 17.44
CA ARG A 62 -16.01 -22.38 16.06
C ARG A 62 -15.19 -21.16 15.63
N PHE A 63 -15.00 -20.20 16.53
CA PHE A 63 -14.17 -19.03 16.28
C PHE A 63 -12.70 -19.44 16.14
N GLY A 64 -12.16 -20.21 17.08
CA GLY A 64 -10.75 -20.66 17.08
C GLY A 64 -10.35 -21.54 15.90
N GLU A 65 -11.31 -22.21 15.26
CA GLU A 65 -11.09 -22.99 14.03
C GLU A 65 -10.86 -22.10 12.78
N LYS A 66 -11.31 -20.84 12.81
CA LYS A 66 -11.22 -19.92 11.65
C LYS A 66 -10.39 -18.68 11.90
N TYR A 67 -10.27 -18.26 13.16
CA TYR A 67 -9.69 -16.99 13.55
C TYR A 67 -8.86 -17.14 14.83
N GLU A 68 -7.82 -16.33 14.98
CA GLU A 68 -7.10 -16.21 16.25
C GLU A 68 -8.00 -15.55 17.29
N ILE A 69 -8.11 -16.16 18.47
CA ILE A 69 -8.94 -15.65 19.56
C ILE A 69 -8.19 -14.53 20.29
N PRO A 70 -8.69 -13.27 20.28
CA PRO A 70 -8.06 -12.20 21.06
C PRO A 70 -8.16 -12.49 22.57
N PRO A 71 -7.13 -12.12 23.36
CA PRO A 71 -7.14 -12.34 24.81
C PRO A 71 -8.28 -11.56 25.48
N GLY A 72 -8.87 -12.15 26.53
CA GLY A 72 -9.92 -11.50 27.33
C GLY A 72 -11.32 -11.48 26.73
N ARG A 73 -11.53 -11.97 25.49
CA ARG A 73 -12.86 -12.00 24.86
C ARG A 73 -13.78 -13.05 25.49
N THR A 74 -15.01 -12.64 25.78
CA THR A 74 -16.09 -13.50 26.30
C THR A 74 -16.67 -14.41 25.22
N PHE A 75 -17.35 -15.48 25.62
CA PHE A 75 -18.03 -16.39 24.69
C PHE A 75 -19.11 -15.69 23.86
N ALA A 76 -19.85 -14.77 24.48
CA ALA A 76 -20.93 -14.02 23.82
C ALA A 76 -20.37 -13.07 22.75
N GLU A 77 -19.26 -12.38 23.03
CA GLU A 77 -18.59 -11.52 22.06
C GLU A 77 -18.06 -12.33 20.87
N LEU A 78 -17.38 -13.46 21.13
CA LEU A 78 -16.87 -14.33 20.06
C LEU A 78 -18.01 -14.90 19.20
N LYS A 79 -19.14 -15.26 19.81
CA LYS A 79 -20.34 -15.68 19.08
C LYS A 79 -20.85 -14.59 18.14
N ASN A 80 -21.06 -13.39 18.67
CA ASN A 80 -21.59 -12.28 17.89
C ASN A 80 -20.66 -11.95 16.72
N GLU A 81 -19.36 -11.89 16.97
CA GLU A 81 -18.37 -11.62 15.94
C GLU A 81 -18.26 -12.73 14.91
N TYR A 82 -18.25 -14.00 15.34
CA TYR A 82 -18.25 -15.15 14.44
C TYR A 82 -19.44 -15.09 13.48
N VAL A 83 -20.64 -14.87 14.01
CA VAL A 83 -21.87 -14.82 13.21
C VAL A 83 -21.83 -13.63 12.25
N THR A 84 -21.42 -12.46 12.72
CA THR A 84 -21.27 -11.26 11.87
C THR A 84 -20.29 -11.52 10.73
N ARG A 85 -19.07 -11.99 11.02
CA ARG A 85 -18.07 -12.34 10.00
C ARG A 85 -18.60 -13.38 9.02
N ALA A 86 -19.24 -14.44 9.51
CA ALA A 86 -19.79 -15.50 8.66
C ALA A 86 -20.88 -14.99 7.71
N VAL A 87 -21.75 -14.08 8.17
CA VAL A 87 -22.81 -13.50 7.34
C VAL A 87 -22.26 -12.48 6.33
N VAL A 88 -21.35 -11.62 6.75
CA VAL A 88 -20.81 -10.52 5.93
C VAL A 88 -19.80 -11.04 4.91
N LEU A 89 -18.78 -11.77 5.35
CA LEU A 89 -17.75 -12.38 4.50
C LEU A 89 -18.27 -13.63 3.76
N GLY A 90 -19.45 -14.11 4.14
CA GLY A 90 -20.20 -15.14 3.44
C GLY A 90 -20.67 -14.73 2.04
N ARG A 91 -20.79 -13.42 1.80
CA ARG A 91 -21.36 -12.85 0.58
C ARG A 91 -20.28 -12.41 -0.39
N THR A 92 -20.53 -12.62 -1.67
CA THR A 92 -19.69 -12.06 -2.73
C THR A 92 -19.84 -10.55 -2.76
N GLN A 93 -18.71 -9.83 -2.79
CA GLN A 93 -18.63 -8.39 -2.91
C GLN A 93 -18.03 -8.01 -4.25
N ASP A 94 -18.69 -7.07 -4.93
CA ASP A 94 -18.17 -6.44 -6.13
C ASP A 94 -17.88 -4.97 -5.86
N PHE A 95 -16.64 -4.55 -6.06
CA PHE A 95 -16.14 -3.19 -5.87
C PHE A 95 -16.05 -2.39 -7.18
N ARG A 96 -16.39 -2.98 -8.34
CA ARG A 96 -16.08 -2.46 -9.69
C ARG A 96 -16.68 -1.12 -10.12
N GLN A 97 -17.80 -0.70 -9.55
CA GLN A 97 -18.54 0.44 -10.10
C GLN A 97 -19.25 1.18 -8.99
N ARG A 98 -18.64 2.28 -8.51
CA ARG A 98 -19.31 3.14 -7.53
C ARG A 98 -20.48 3.93 -8.15
N GLU A 99 -20.35 4.37 -9.40
CA GLU A 99 -21.38 5.19 -10.06
C GLU A 99 -22.72 4.47 -10.27
N GLU A 100 -22.68 3.14 -10.37
CA GLU A 100 -23.87 2.28 -10.48
C GLU A 100 -24.26 1.64 -9.14
N CYS A 101 -23.51 1.91 -8.07
CA CYS A 101 -23.70 1.30 -6.76
C CYS A 101 -24.94 1.90 -6.08
N THR A 102 -25.87 1.05 -5.69
CA THR A 102 -27.00 1.50 -4.86
C THR A 102 -26.49 1.92 -3.48
N PRO A 103 -27.16 2.86 -2.77
CA PRO A 103 -26.77 3.21 -1.40
C PRO A 103 -26.71 2.01 -0.44
N THR A 104 -27.50 0.97 -0.71
CA THR A 104 -27.46 -0.29 0.06
C THR A 104 -26.20 -1.11 -0.23
N GLU A 105 -25.68 -1.08 -1.46
CA GLU A 105 -24.41 -1.72 -1.81
C GLU A 105 -23.22 -0.99 -1.21
N GLU A 106 -23.22 0.35 -1.24
CA GLU A 106 -22.18 1.15 -0.58
C GLU A 106 -22.09 0.81 0.91
N LEU A 107 -23.23 0.80 1.62
CA LEU A 107 -23.27 0.44 3.04
C LEU A 107 -22.79 -1.00 3.28
N ARG A 108 -23.10 -1.93 2.37
CA ARG A 108 -22.63 -3.32 2.46
C ARG A 108 -21.11 -3.42 2.27
N GLN A 109 -20.55 -2.69 1.30
CA GLN A 109 -19.11 -2.64 1.07
C GLN A 109 -18.38 -2.00 2.25
N GLU A 110 -18.92 -0.90 2.80
CA GLU A 110 -18.38 -0.23 3.98
C GLU A 110 -18.35 -1.17 5.19
N PHE A 111 -19.49 -1.79 5.51
CA PHE A 111 -19.55 -2.75 6.62
C PHE A 111 -18.65 -3.96 6.40
N TRP A 112 -18.49 -4.43 5.15
CA TRP A 112 -17.55 -5.48 4.82
C TRP A 112 -16.09 -5.05 5.06
N MET A 113 -15.73 -3.82 4.68
CA MET A 113 -14.40 -3.25 4.92
C MET A 113 -14.11 -3.08 6.41
N GLU A 114 -15.08 -2.65 7.22
CA GLU A 114 -14.92 -2.59 8.69
C GLU A 114 -14.58 -3.98 9.27
N ILE A 115 -15.24 -5.04 8.80
CA ILE A 115 -14.92 -6.41 9.24
C ILE A 115 -13.50 -6.83 8.79
N VAL A 116 -13.08 -6.46 7.59
CA VAL A 116 -11.72 -6.75 7.13
C VAL A 116 -10.68 -5.94 7.92
N GLN A 117 -11.01 -4.71 8.30
CA GLN A 117 -10.17 -3.86 9.15
C GLN A 117 -9.94 -4.50 10.52
N THR A 118 -10.99 -5.00 11.18
CA THR A 118 -10.84 -5.65 12.49
C THR A 118 -10.00 -6.92 12.38
N MET A 119 -10.25 -7.75 11.36
CA MET A 119 -9.44 -8.94 11.09
C MET A 119 -7.96 -8.59 10.83
N LEU A 120 -7.70 -7.52 10.08
CA LEU A 120 -6.34 -7.07 9.79
C LEU A 120 -5.65 -6.55 11.06
N GLN A 121 -6.34 -5.78 11.89
CA GLN A 121 -5.79 -5.34 13.18
C GLN A 121 -5.46 -6.53 14.08
N GLU A 122 -6.30 -7.57 14.12
CA GLU A 122 -6.00 -8.82 14.83
C GLU A 122 -4.77 -9.52 14.27
N ILE A 123 -4.67 -9.64 12.94
CA ILE A 123 -3.49 -10.19 12.26
C ILE A 123 -2.24 -9.40 12.68
N LEU A 124 -2.29 -8.06 12.72
CA LEU A 124 -1.14 -7.23 13.05
C LEU A 124 -0.74 -7.27 14.54
N THR A 125 -1.71 -7.46 15.45
CA THR A 125 -1.49 -7.28 16.89
C THR A 125 -1.41 -8.58 17.69
N LEU A 126 -2.07 -9.65 17.24
CA LEU A 126 -2.12 -10.90 17.99
C LEU A 126 -0.85 -11.73 17.77
N PRO A 127 -0.29 -12.37 18.83
CA PRO A 127 0.85 -13.25 18.64
C PRO A 127 0.45 -14.47 17.81
N THR A 128 1.24 -14.80 16.78
CA THR A 128 1.18 -16.14 16.17
C THR A 128 1.83 -17.16 17.09
N LYS A 129 1.30 -18.38 17.12
CA LYS A 129 2.13 -19.51 17.56
C LYS A 129 3.32 -19.59 16.61
N LEU A 130 4.55 -19.62 17.15
CA LEU A 130 5.76 -19.74 16.33
C LEU A 130 5.56 -20.93 15.36
N LEU A 131 5.76 -20.68 14.06
CA LEU A 131 5.73 -21.63 12.93
C LEU A 131 4.35 -21.96 12.31
N ASP A 132 3.23 -21.49 12.87
CA ASP A 132 1.91 -21.73 12.25
C ASP A 132 1.50 -20.57 11.33
N SER A 133 0.80 -20.89 10.22
CA SER A 133 0.10 -19.88 9.42
C SER A 133 -1.00 -19.24 10.27
N SER A 134 -1.30 -17.97 10.02
CA SER A 134 -2.37 -17.29 10.74
C SER A 134 -3.72 -17.72 10.17
N TYR A 135 -4.57 -18.35 10.97
CA TYR A 135 -5.91 -18.79 10.56
C TYR A 135 -6.76 -17.61 10.06
N THR A 136 -6.71 -16.46 10.74
CA THR A 136 -7.43 -15.25 10.29
C THR A 136 -6.89 -14.76 8.96
N LEU A 137 -5.57 -14.74 8.77
CA LEU A 137 -4.96 -14.33 7.50
C LEU A 137 -5.32 -15.30 6.37
N ASP A 138 -5.26 -16.61 6.62
CA ASP A 138 -5.59 -17.62 5.62
C ASP A 138 -7.07 -17.54 5.21
N TYR A 139 -7.97 -17.36 6.19
CA TYR A 139 -9.39 -17.13 5.92
C TYR A 139 -9.64 -15.82 5.17
N LEU A 140 -8.92 -14.75 5.53
CA LEU A 140 -9.01 -13.47 4.84
C LEU A 140 -8.52 -13.58 3.39
N LYS A 141 -7.38 -14.23 3.15
CA LYS A 141 -6.85 -14.52 1.80
C LYS A 141 -7.88 -15.29 0.96
N ALA A 142 -8.46 -16.36 1.51
CA ALA A 142 -9.48 -17.13 0.82
C ALA A 142 -10.72 -16.29 0.49
N THR A 143 -11.17 -15.45 1.43
CA THR A 143 -12.30 -14.53 1.24
C THR A 143 -12.01 -13.51 0.13
N LEU A 144 -10.84 -12.88 0.15
CA LEU A 144 -10.41 -11.91 -0.85
C LEU A 144 -10.28 -12.55 -2.24
N LYS A 145 -9.78 -13.79 -2.31
CA LYS A 145 -9.56 -14.51 -3.57
C LYS A 145 -10.85 -14.99 -4.22
N ASP A 146 -11.79 -15.51 -3.44
CA ASP A 146 -12.96 -16.22 -3.96
C ASP A 146 -14.26 -15.42 -3.88
N ARG A 147 -14.31 -14.37 -3.03
CA ARG A 147 -15.57 -13.69 -2.70
C ARG A 147 -15.51 -12.17 -2.81
N ALA A 148 -14.38 -11.57 -3.16
CA ALA A 148 -14.32 -10.13 -3.33
C ALA A 148 -13.56 -9.73 -4.59
N THR A 149 -14.04 -8.70 -5.28
CA THR A 149 -13.25 -8.00 -6.31
C THR A 149 -12.39 -6.88 -5.71
N PHE A 150 -12.25 -6.85 -4.38
CA PHE A 150 -11.55 -5.79 -3.65
C PHE A 150 -10.13 -5.53 -4.19
N LEU A 151 -9.25 -6.52 -4.18
CA LEU A 151 -7.85 -6.34 -4.61
C LEU A 151 -7.64 -6.26 -6.13
N GLN A 152 -8.68 -6.48 -6.96
CA GLN A 152 -8.53 -6.44 -8.43
C GLN A 152 -8.66 -5.03 -9.00
N PHE A 153 -9.32 -4.12 -8.29
CA PHE A 153 -9.64 -2.79 -8.79
C PHE A 153 -9.17 -1.70 -7.82
N PRO A 154 -7.84 -1.57 -7.63
CA PRO A 154 -7.31 -0.62 -6.65
C PRO A 154 -7.59 0.84 -7.03
N ASN A 155 -7.68 1.19 -8.31
CA ASN A 155 -7.72 2.57 -8.79
C ASN A 155 -8.89 2.87 -9.74
N GLU A 156 -10.05 2.28 -9.52
CA GLU A 156 -11.24 2.75 -10.22
C GLU A 156 -11.51 4.21 -9.83
N ARG A 157 -11.28 5.09 -10.82
CA ARG A 157 -11.37 6.55 -10.72
C ARG A 157 -12.67 6.93 -10.01
N GLY A 158 -12.54 7.57 -8.84
CA GLY A 158 -13.68 8.02 -8.04
C GLY A 158 -13.28 8.25 -6.59
N ASN A 159 -14.09 9.03 -5.86
CA ASN A 159 -13.87 9.30 -4.44
C ASN A 159 -14.04 8.01 -3.63
N ARG A 160 -13.01 7.18 -3.44
CA ARG A 160 -13.07 6.06 -2.49
C ARG A 160 -12.89 6.57 -1.06
N THR A 161 -13.37 5.82 -0.07
CA THR A 161 -13.18 6.17 1.34
C THR A 161 -11.73 5.98 1.74
N GLU A 162 -11.27 6.70 2.77
CA GLU A 162 -9.91 6.52 3.33
C GLU A 162 -9.67 5.05 3.72
N LEU A 163 -10.67 4.40 4.33
CA LEU A 163 -10.61 2.99 4.73
C LEU A 163 -10.33 2.07 3.53
N PHE A 164 -10.92 2.33 2.36
CA PHE A 164 -10.66 1.56 1.15
C PHE A 164 -9.17 1.58 0.80
N TYR A 165 -8.58 2.77 0.68
CA TYR A 165 -7.17 2.91 0.32
C TYR A 165 -6.24 2.29 1.36
N VAL A 166 -6.53 2.51 2.64
CA VAL A 166 -5.77 1.96 3.76
C VAL A 166 -5.77 0.43 3.73
N LEU A 167 -6.93 -0.20 3.55
CA LEU A 167 -7.01 -1.65 3.47
C LEU A 167 -6.33 -2.20 2.21
N GLN A 168 -6.49 -1.52 1.07
CA GLN A 168 -5.78 -1.86 -0.17
C GLN A 168 -4.25 -1.84 0.03
N LEU A 169 -3.72 -0.84 0.74
CA LEU A 169 -2.29 -0.73 1.03
C LEU A 169 -1.85 -1.77 2.06
N CYS A 170 -2.58 -1.95 3.16
CA CYS A 170 -2.22 -2.94 4.17
C CYS A 170 -2.27 -4.40 3.65
N LEU A 171 -3.11 -4.66 2.64
CA LEU A 171 -3.21 -5.95 1.98
C LEU A 171 -2.27 -6.09 0.77
N SER A 172 -1.29 -5.19 0.59
CA SER A 172 -0.34 -5.24 -0.53
C SER A 172 0.37 -6.59 -0.66
N ALA A 173 0.83 -7.18 0.44
CA ALA A 173 1.47 -8.49 0.40
C ALA A 173 0.52 -9.61 -0.08
N VAL A 174 -0.79 -9.51 0.23
CA VAL A 174 -1.80 -10.43 -0.31
C VAL A 174 -2.04 -10.14 -1.79
N ALA A 175 -2.11 -8.86 -2.19
CA ALA A 175 -2.30 -8.47 -3.58
C ALA A 175 -1.14 -8.90 -4.50
N LEU A 176 0.07 -9.07 -3.94
CA LEU A 176 1.26 -9.54 -4.63
C LEU A 176 1.41 -11.08 -4.60
N ASP A 177 0.51 -11.82 -3.96
CA ASP A 177 0.56 -13.29 -3.94
C ASP A 177 0.21 -13.86 -5.33
N PRO A 178 1.09 -14.64 -5.98
CA PRO A 178 0.82 -15.18 -7.33
C PRO A 178 -0.41 -16.07 -7.43
N SER A 179 -0.92 -16.59 -6.31
CA SER A 179 -2.13 -17.38 -6.29
C SER A 179 -3.41 -16.54 -6.39
N MET A 180 -3.31 -15.21 -6.29
CA MET A 180 -4.42 -14.30 -6.53
C MET A 180 -4.78 -14.31 -8.01
N LYS A 181 -6.08 -14.48 -8.31
CA LYS A 181 -6.60 -14.79 -9.65
C LYS A 181 -6.46 -13.65 -10.69
N GLN A 182 -5.68 -12.61 -10.45
CA GLN A 182 -5.91 -11.31 -11.09
C GLN A 182 -4.69 -10.65 -11.68
N HIS A 183 -4.92 -10.04 -12.85
CA HIS A 183 -3.99 -9.18 -13.55
C HIS A 183 -4.49 -7.74 -13.42
N CYS A 184 -3.79 -6.95 -12.62
CA CYS A 184 -3.89 -5.49 -12.68
C CYS A 184 -3.65 -5.02 -14.13
N ARG A 185 -4.51 -4.15 -14.65
CA ARG A 185 -4.42 -3.60 -16.01
C ARG A 185 -3.49 -2.39 -16.06
N ARG A 186 -2.97 -2.09 -17.24
CA ARG A 186 -2.15 -0.90 -17.46
C ARG A 186 -2.89 0.40 -17.13
N SER A 187 -4.20 0.43 -17.39
CA SER A 187 -5.09 1.56 -17.10
C SER A 187 -5.32 1.80 -15.61
N ASP A 188 -4.88 0.89 -14.74
CA ASP A 188 -5.17 0.95 -13.30
C ASP A 188 -4.11 1.78 -12.55
N TYR A 189 -3.13 2.39 -13.21
CA TYR A 189 -2.25 3.38 -12.60
C TYR A 189 -1.86 4.43 -13.63
N ASP A 190 -1.52 5.62 -13.14
CA ASP A 190 -1.11 6.73 -13.98
C ASP A 190 0.41 6.92 -13.91
N MET A 191 1.07 6.79 -15.07
CA MET A 191 2.52 6.91 -15.18
C MET A 191 3.02 8.32 -14.89
N GLU A 192 2.21 9.34 -15.15
CA GLU A 192 2.51 10.71 -14.77
C GLU A 192 2.66 10.81 -13.25
N THR A 193 1.74 10.17 -12.51
CA THR A 193 1.80 10.07 -11.04
C THR A 193 3.01 9.25 -10.56
N ILE A 194 3.28 8.09 -11.17
CA ILE A 194 4.39 7.20 -10.80
C ILE A 194 5.75 7.90 -10.93
N TYR A 195 6.00 8.54 -12.06
CA TYR A 195 7.27 9.21 -12.33
C TYR A 195 7.23 10.71 -12.02
N SER A 196 6.13 11.22 -11.46
CA SER A 196 5.95 12.63 -11.10
C SER A 196 6.50 13.59 -12.17
N ILE A 197 6.06 13.43 -13.42
CA ILE A 197 6.46 14.32 -14.51
C ILE A 197 5.90 15.71 -14.22
N ASP A 198 6.75 16.74 -14.34
CA ASP A 198 6.29 18.12 -14.23
C ASP A 198 5.72 18.56 -15.58
N LYS A 199 4.42 18.89 -15.63
CA LYS A 199 3.78 19.46 -16.83
C LYS A 199 4.45 20.75 -17.30
N GLY A 200 5.12 21.48 -16.40
CA GLY A 200 5.84 22.71 -16.74
C GLY A 200 7.08 22.50 -17.62
N LEU A 201 7.73 21.33 -17.54
CA LEU A 201 8.88 20.99 -18.41
C LEU A 201 8.45 20.53 -19.81
N LEU A 202 7.23 20.03 -19.94
CA LEU A 202 6.67 19.59 -21.23
C LEU A 202 6.26 20.80 -22.10
N ALA A 203 5.80 21.88 -21.48
CA ALA A 203 5.33 23.08 -22.18
C ALA A 203 6.45 23.95 -22.79
N THR A 204 7.71 23.78 -22.37
CA THR A 204 8.83 24.58 -22.90
C THR A 204 9.37 24.07 -24.23
N HIS A 205 9.14 22.79 -24.58
CA HIS A 205 9.58 22.24 -25.87
C HIS A 205 8.59 22.55 -27.02
N GLU A 206 7.31 22.76 -26.74
CA GLU A 206 6.34 23.18 -27.77
C GLU A 206 6.51 24.66 -28.17
N ALA A 207 7.12 25.49 -27.32
CA ALA A 207 7.33 26.91 -27.61
C ALA A 207 8.62 27.21 -28.39
N ASP A 208 9.60 26.29 -28.38
CA ASP A 208 10.88 26.47 -29.08
C ASP A 208 10.84 25.96 -30.53
N ASP A 209 9.85 25.15 -30.91
CA ASP A 209 9.64 24.68 -32.29
C ASP A 209 8.75 25.62 -33.14
N GLU A 210 8.18 26.69 -32.56
CA GLU A 210 7.30 27.63 -33.27
C GLU A 210 8.04 28.87 -33.84
N PHE A 211 9.38 28.91 -33.75
CA PHE A 211 10.20 30.05 -34.20
C PHE A 211 11.14 29.71 -35.37
N ASP A 212 10.72 28.88 -36.33
CA ASP A 212 11.33 28.92 -37.66
C ASP A 212 10.38 28.41 -38.76
N ASN A 213 9.48 29.29 -39.21
CA ASN A 213 8.94 29.22 -40.58
C ASN A 213 8.30 30.56 -40.98
N THR A 214 9.12 31.46 -41.54
CA THR A 214 8.63 32.52 -42.42
C THR A 214 9.27 32.41 -43.80
N ASN A 215 8.44 32.01 -44.78
CA ASN A 215 8.30 32.55 -46.14
C ASN A 215 8.12 31.43 -47.17
N GLU A 216 6.96 31.40 -47.84
CA GLU A 216 6.81 31.89 -49.22
C GLU A 216 5.40 31.63 -49.78
N SER A 217 4.99 32.52 -50.69
CA SER A 217 3.92 32.44 -51.71
C SER A 217 2.50 32.97 -51.40
N GLU A 218 2.32 34.26 -51.74
CA GLU A 218 1.29 34.82 -52.64
C GLU A 218 0.46 33.78 -53.44
N THR A 219 -0.85 33.85 -53.67
CA THR A 219 -1.70 34.92 -54.24
C THR A 219 -3.17 34.43 -54.30
N SER A 220 -4.10 35.37 -54.57
CA SER A 220 -5.36 35.18 -55.33
C SER A 220 -6.70 35.11 -54.58
N SER A 221 -7.26 36.32 -54.36
CA SER A 221 -8.63 36.78 -54.70
C SER A 221 -9.87 35.88 -54.50
N GLY A 222 -10.86 36.42 -53.77
CA GLY A 222 -12.25 35.94 -53.81
C GLY A 222 -13.22 36.80 -53.00
N SER A 223 -13.71 37.87 -53.61
CA SER A 223 -14.77 38.78 -53.12
C SER A 223 -16.12 38.05 -52.90
N THR A 224 -16.85 38.35 -51.82
CA THR A 224 -18.28 38.78 -51.86
C THR A 224 -18.80 39.20 -50.49
N THR A 225 -19.35 40.41 -50.41
CA THR A 225 -20.26 40.95 -49.38
C THR A 225 -21.73 40.60 -49.76
N PRO A 226 -22.84 41.15 -49.19
CA PRO A 226 -23.01 42.13 -48.09
C PRO A 226 -24.28 41.93 -47.18
N VAL A 227 -24.54 42.94 -46.32
CA VAL A 227 -25.86 43.43 -45.84
C VAL A 227 -26.50 42.75 -44.61
N SER A 228 -26.68 43.49 -43.49
CA SER A 228 -27.91 44.29 -43.19
C SER A 228 -27.90 44.88 -41.76
N THR A 229 -27.92 46.22 -41.63
CA THR A 229 -29.02 47.12 -41.11
C THR A 229 -29.20 47.19 -39.59
N ALA A 230 -28.88 48.34 -38.96
CA ALA A 230 -29.79 49.43 -38.49
C ALA A 230 -30.31 49.17 -37.06
N SER A 231 -30.45 50.09 -36.09
CA SER A 231 -30.79 51.53 -36.02
C SER A 231 -30.45 52.01 -34.57
N LEU A 232 -29.85 53.18 -34.31
CA LEU A 232 -30.44 54.48 -33.90
C LEU A 232 -31.48 54.48 -32.76
N ASP A 233 -31.12 55.12 -31.63
CA ASP A 233 -31.83 56.22 -30.90
C ASP A 233 -31.05 56.52 -29.58
N GLU A 234 -30.45 57.71 -29.39
CA GLU A 234 -30.92 58.90 -28.60
C GLU A 234 -31.40 58.53 -27.17
N SER A 235 -30.92 59.07 -26.03
CA SER A 235 -30.59 60.45 -25.64
C SER A 235 -30.20 60.51 -24.13
N GLY A 236 -29.45 61.56 -23.72
CA GLY A 236 -29.32 62.09 -22.33
C GLY A 236 -28.39 61.31 -21.38
N SER A 237 -27.62 61.90 -20.46
CA SER A 237 -27.47 63.26 -19.94
C SER A 237 -26.19 63.32 -19.06
N GLU A 238 -25.44 64.41 -19.18
CA GLU A 238 -24.84 65.22 -18.10
C GLU A 238 -24.07 64.53 -16.95
N ASP A 239 -22.75 64.78 -16.97
CA ASP A 239 -21.88 65.27 -15.89
C ASP A 239 -22.04 64.67 -14.49
N ASP A 240 -21.01 63.96 -14.02
CA ASP A 240 -20.44 64.25 -12.71
C ASP A 240 -18.99 63.77 -12.61
N GLU A 241 -18.20 64.63 -11.96
CA GLU A 241 -16.76 64.61 -11.73
C GLU A 241 -16.31 63.41 -10.90
N GLU A 242 -15.22 62.73 -11.29
CA GLU A 242 -14.37 62.05 -10.29
C GLU A 242 -12.90 61.90 -10.74
N SER A 243 -12.05 62.59 -9.97
CA SER A 243 -10.67 62.27 -9.57
C SER A 243 -9.75 61.52 -10.54
N SER A 244 -8.78 62.28 -11.04
CA SER A 244 -7.47 61.85 -11.51
C SER A 244 -6.60 61.27 -10.37
N GLU A 245 -6.13 60.03 -10.51
CA GLU A 245 -4.87 59.53 -9.93
C GLU A 245 -4.20 58.49 -10.87
N PRO A 246 -2.86 58.33 -10.81
CA PRO A 246 -2.04 58.01 -11.97
C PRO A 246 -1.82 56.52 -12.21
N SER A 247 -1.78 56.16 -13.49
CA SER A 247 -1.26 54.90 -14.00
C SER A 247 0.24 54.78 -13.71
N SER A 248 0.63 53.72 -13.01
CA SER A 248 1.98 53.18 -13.09
C SER A 248 1.88 51.68 -13.40
N GLU A 249 1.96 51.37 -14.69
CA GLU A 249 2.27 50.03 -15.18
C GLU A 249 3.71 49.70 -14.77
N ALA A 250 3.85 48.97 -13.66
CA ALA A 250 5.05 48.20 -13.39
C ALA A 250 4.75 46.75 -13.78
N SER A 251 5.33 46.33 -14.90
CA SER A 251 5.40 44.95 -15.35
C SER A 251 5.99 44.07 -14.23
N GLN A 252 5.13 43.37 -13.49
CA GLN A 252 5.55 42.33 -12.56
C GLN A 252 5.57 41.01 -13.31
N LEU A 253 6.78 40.60 -13.73
CA LEU A 253 7.07 39.21 -14.02
C LEU A 253 6.64 38.36 -12.82
N PRO A 254 6.04 37.17 -13.03
CA PRO A 254 5.59 36.35 -11.93
C PRO A 254 6.81 35.95 -11.09
N VAL A 255 6.84 36.45 -9.86
CA VAL A 255 7.74 35.97 -8.82
C VAL A 255 7.40 34.50 -8.61
N VAL A 256 8.21 33.60 -9.17
CA VAL A 256 8.21 32.18 -8.83
C VAL A 256 8.60 32.09 -7.37
N THR A 257 7.59 32.13 -6.50
CA THR A 257 7.77 31.79 -5.10
C THR A 257 8.23 30.33 -5.07
N SER A 258 9.49 30.11 -4.73
CA SER A 258 10.08 28.79 -4.59
C SER A 258 9.30 28.06 -3.50
N LYS A 259 8.27 27.30 -3.89
CA LYS A 259 7.53 26.44 -2.97
C LYS A 259 8.54 25.51 -2.33
N THR A 260 8.59 25.51 -1.00
CA THR A 260 9.39 24.53 -0.27
C THR A 260 9.01 23.13 -0.74
N PRO A 261 9.99 22.25 -1.00
CA PRO A 261 9.73 20.91 -1.49
C PRO A 261 8.87 20.17 -0.47
N ARG A 262 7.77 19.58 -0.92
CA ARG A 262 6.87 18.79 -0.07
C ARG A 262 7.39 17.35 0.03
N PRO A 263 7.33 16.72 1.22
CA PRO A 263 7.68 15.32 1.37
C PRO A 263 6.75 14.44 0.53
N PHE A 264 7.26 13.31 0.04
CA PHE A 264 6.42 12.29 -0.60
C PHE A 264 5.54 11.56 0.41
N VAL A 265 6.08 11.28 1.60
CA VAL A 265 5.31 10.74 2.73
C VAL A 265 5.11 11.86 3.74
N ASP A 266 3.94 12.47 3.68
CA ASP A 266 3.51 13.46 4.65
C ASP A 266 2.91 12.77 5.89
N HIS A 267 3.35 13.18 7.08
CA HIS A 267 2.90 12.61 8.36
C HIS A 267 1.46 12.96 8.71
N GLU A 268 0.95 14.08 8.20
CA GLU A 268 -0.38 14.60 8.51
C GLU A 268 -1.34 14.33 7.37
N LYS A 269 -0.89 14.51 6.13
CA LYS A 269 -1.71 14.40 4.92
C LYS A 269 -1.14 13.40 3.92
N LEU A 270 -1.13 12.13 4.30
CA LEU A 270 -0.68 11.04 3.46
C LEU A 270 -1.51 10.94 2.17
N ASP A 271 -0.84 10.95 1.01
CA ASP A 271 -1.48 10.77 -0.30
C ASP A 271 -1.68 9.27 -0.59
N LEU A 272 -2.74 8.72 0.01
CA LEU A 272 -3.09 7.31 -0.08
C LEU A 272 -3.39 6.85 -1.51
N ASP A 273 -3.96 7.72 -2.34
CA ASP A 273 -4.23 7.42 -3.75
C ASP A 273 -2.92 7.23 -4.50
N LYS A 274 -2.00 8.21 -4.40
CA LYS A 274 -0.68 8.12 -5.02
C LYS A 274 0.07 6.85 -4.61
N LEU A 275 0.09 6.53 -3.32
CA LEU A 275 0.73 5.30 -2.82
C LEU A 275 0.08 4.03 -3.37
N LEU A 276 -1.25 4.03 -3.53
CA LEU A 276 -1.95 2.91 -4.13
C LEU A 276 -1.61 2.76 -5.61
N GLN A 277 -1.43 3.85 -6.35
CA GLN A 277 -0.90 3.80 -7.72
C GLN A 277 0.47 3.14 -7.77
N PHE A 278 1.38 3.51 -6.86
CA PHE A 278 2.72 2.88 -6.75
C PHE A 278 2.62 1.38 -6.50
N ARG A 279 1.78 0.94 -5.55
CA ARG A 279 1.55 -0.49 -5.34
C ARG A 279 0.99 -1.16 -6.58
N THR A 280 0.05 -0.51 -7.26
CA THR A 280 -0.66 -1.08 -8.42
C THR A 280 0.26 -1.26 -9.61
N PHE A 281 1.15 -0.30 -9.86
CA PHE A 281 2.29 -0.44 -10.78
C PHE A 281 3.08 -1.72 -10.49
N TRP A 282 3.51 -1.90 -9.24
CA TRP A 282 4.28 -3.07 -8.84
C TRP A 282 3.51 -4.38 -8.98
N GLN A 283 2.24 -4.40 -8.61
CA GLN A 283 1.40 -5.59 -8.77
C GLN A 283 1.33 -6.03 -10.23
N ARG A 284 1.17 -5.10 -11.17
CA ARG A 284 1.18 -5.43 -12.60
C ARG A 284 2.55 -5.94 -13.04
N HIS A 285 3.62 -5.21 -12.77
CA HIS A 285 4.95 -5.57 -13.27
C HIS A 285 5.53 -6.84 -12.63
N LEU A 286 5.09 -7.22 -11.43
CA LEU A 286 5.51 -8.46 -10.76
C LEU A 286 4.64 -9.66 -11.13
N LEU A 287 3.32 -9.48 -11.37
CA LEU A 287 2.39 -10.60 -11.58
C LEU A 287 1.94 -10.81 -13.04
N SER A 288 2.12 -9.81 -13.91
CA SER A 288 1.71 -9.89 -15.31
C SER A 288 2.89 -10.30 -16.19
N SER A 289 2.82 -11.50 -16.77
CA SER A 289 3.78 -11.94 -17.80
C SER A 289 3.75 -11.08 -19.06
N ILE A 290 2.63 -10.39 -19.33
CA ILE A 290 2.46 -9.51 -20.50
C ILE A 290 3.39 -8.30 -20.43
N GLU A 291 3.68 -7.78 -19.23
CA GLU A 291 4.60 -6.64 -19.10
C GLU A 291 6.04 -7.03 -19.46
N ASN A 292 6.40 -8.30 -19.27
CA ASN A 292 7.73 -8.84 -19.52
C ASN A 292 8.85 -7.99 -18.86
N THR A 293 8.62 -7.54 -17.63
CA THR A 293 9.60 -6.80 -16.82
C THR A 293 10.10 -7.66 -15.67
N TYR A 294 9.49 -7.59 -14.49
CA TYR A 294 9.97 -8.24 -13.27
C TYR A 294 9.25 -9.57 -12.97
N HIS A 295 8.35 -10.00 -13.86
CA HIS A 295 7.51 -11.17 -13.64
C HIS A 295 8.33 -12.45 -13.43
N GLU A 296 9.26 -12.76 -14.33
CA GLU A 296 10.02 -14.00 -14.26
C GLU A 296 10.86 -14.08 -12.99
N SER A 297 11.58 -13.01 -12.66
CA SER A 297 12.41 -12.95 -11.45
C SER A 297 11.57 -13.05 -10.18
N TYR A 298 10.37 -12.46 -10.17
CA TYR A 298 9.46 -12.54 -9.03
C TYR A 298 8.86 -13.94 -8.84
N MET A 299 8.47 -14.59 -9.93
CA MET A 299 7.91 -15.94 -9.91
C MET A 299 8.93 -17.01 -9.49
N GLN A 300 10.22 -16.76 -9.73
CA GLN A 300 11.32 -17.62 -9.29
C GLN A 300 11.62 -17.54 -7.78
N LEU A 301 11.13 -16.51 -7.09
CA LEU A 301 11.32 -16.39 -5.65
C LEU A 301 10.59 -17.52 -4.90
N GLU A 302 11.23 -18.09 -3.88
CA GLU A 302 10.59 -19.05 -2.98
C GLU A 302 9.49 -18.38 -2.13
N ASP A 303 8.45 -19.14 -1.75
CA ASP A 303 7.28 -18.59 -1.05
C ASP A 303 7.65 -17.84 0.26
N TRP A 304 8.68 -18.30 0.97
CA TRP A 304 9.09 -17.72 2.25
C TRP A 304 9.91 -16.42 2.12
N ILE A 305 10.48 -16.13 0.94
CA ILE A 305 11.16 -14.85 0.65
C ILE A 305 10.26 -13.85 -0.08
N ARG A 306 9.03 -14.23 -0.46
CA ARG A 306 8.04 -13.31 -1.03
C ARG A 306 7.45 -12.38 0.05
N PRO A 307 6.76 -11.28 -0.36
CA PRO A 307 6.12 -10.37 0.56
C PRO A 307 5.20 -11.07 1.58
N GLY A 308 5.44 -10.82 2.86
CA GLY A 308 4.56 -11.24 3.95
C GLY A 308 3.75 -10.07 4.52
N VAL A 309 2.56 -10.35 5.04
CA VAL A 309 1.69 -9.31 5.64
C VAL A 309 2.24 -8.77 6.96
N ARG A 310 2.90 -9.62 7.75
CA ARG A 310 3.34 -9.25 9.10
C ARG A 310 4.55 -10.04 9.56
N LYS A 311 5.19 -9.55 10.62
CA LYS A 311 6.26 -10.26 11.35
C LYS A 311 5.73 -11.45 12.15
N TYR A 312 6.56 -12.49 12.27
CA TYR A 312 6.26 -13.67 13.08
C TYR A 312 6.10 -13.32 14.57
N ASP A 313 6.95 -12.41 15.05
CA ASP A 313 6.90 -11.87 16.39
C ASP A 313 6.21 -10.50 16.37
N ALA A 314 5.01 -10.46 16.96
CA ALA A 314 4.22 -9.23 17.08
C ALA A 314 4.95 -8.14 17.89
N SER A 315 5.84 -8.51 18.80
CA SER A 315 6.65 -7.55 19.57
C SER A 315 7.69 -6.82 18.72
N GLN A 316 8.04 -7.38 17.56
CA GLN A 316 8.94 -6.76 16.59
C GLN A 316 8.23 -5.87 15.56
N GLY A 317 6.90 -5.73 15.66
CA GLY A 317 6.09 -5.01 14.66
C GLY A 317 6.56 -3.57 14.39
N SER A 318 7.17 -2.91 15.37
CA SER A 318 7.72 -1.55 15.27
C SER A 318 9.22 -1.48 14.98
N THR A 319 9.93 -2.61 15.08
CA THR A 319 11.38 -2.64 14.84
C THR A 319 11.62 -2.84 13.35
N LEU A 320 12.55 -2.12 12.72
CA LEU A 320 12.88 -2.35 11.32
C LEU A 320 13.55 -3.73 11.15
N SER A 321 13.24 -4.46 10.07
CA SER A 321 13.97 -5.71 9.79
C SER A 321 15.39 -5.44 9.31
N GLY A 322 16.31 -6.36 9.60
CA GLY A 322 17.69 -6.27 9.13
C GLY A 322 17.90 -6.72 7.67
N PHE A 323 16.91 -7.36 7.05
CA PHE A 323 16.99 -7.85 5.68
C PHE A 323 15.76 -7.46 4.87
N TRP A 324 16.00 -6.85 3.71
CA TRP A 324 14.97 -6.45 2.77
C TRP A 324 15.31 -6.89 1.36
N LEU A 325 14.30 -7.26 0.61
CA LEU A 325 14.39 -7.65 -0.79
C LEU A 325 13.37 -6.83 -1.58
N GLY A 326 13.70 -6.50 -2.83
CA GLY A 326 12.67 -6.12 -3.80
C GLY A 326 13.23 -5.35 -4.98
N TYR A 327 12.42 -4.47 -5.53
CA TYR A 327 12.64 -3.91 -6.86
C TYR A 327 12.56 -2.39 -6.83
N TYR A 328 13.30 -1.77 -7.74
CA TYR A 328 13.14 -0.37 -8.10
C TYR A 328 13.04 -0.27 -9.63
N SER A 329 12.36 0.77 -10.10
CA SER A 329 12.20 1.03 -11.53
C SER A 329 12.81 2.39 -11.87
N CYS A 330 13.45 2.46 -13.02
CA CYS A 330 14.03 3.67 -13.58
C CYS A 330 13.62 3.81 -15.06
N ILE A 331 13.74 5.02 -15.61
CA ILE A 331 13.57 5.29 -17.05
C ILE A 331 14.69 6.21 -17.50
N HIS A 332 15.52 5.71 -18.43
CA HIS A 332 16.67 6.41 -18.99
C HIS A 332 16.76 6.18 -20.51
N PRO A 333 16.89 7.24 -21.33
CA PRO A 333 16.74 8.65 -20.93
C PRO A 333 15.35 8.92 -20.34
N PHE A 334 15.24 9.95 -19.48
CA PHE A 334 13.94 10.33 -18.94
C PHE A 334 13.05 10.80 -20.10
N PRO A 335 11.79 10.36 -20.18
CA PRO A 335 10.96 10.62 -21.33
C PRO A 335 10.58 12.09 -21.41
N THR A 336 10.53 12.60 -22.63
CA THR A 336 10.17 14.00 -22.92
C THR A 336 8.69 14.16 -23.20
N THR A 337 7.94 13.06 -23.36
CA THR A 337 6.49 13.08 -23.58
C THR A 337 5.77 11.99 -22.77
N LEU A 338 4.48 12.19 -22.50
CA LEU A 338 3.65 11.17 -21.86
C LEU A 338 3.46 9.94 -22.76
N GLU A 339 3.44 10.13 -24.08
CA GLU A 339 3.32 9.04 -25.06
C GLU A 339 4.52 8.08 -24.98
N GLU A 340 5.73 8.59 -24.79
CA GLU A 340 6.92 7.76 -24.55
C GLU A 340 6.79 6.87 -23.31
N LEU A 341 6.17 7.37 -22.23
CA LEU A 341 5.90 6.58 -21.03
C LEU A 341 4.85 5.49 -21.23
N GLU A 342 3.86 5.76 -22.08
CA GLU A 342 2.86 4.76 -22.43
C GLU A 342 3.50 3.57 -23.17
N HIS A 343 4.52 3.84 -23.98
CA HIS A 343 5.28 2.81 -24.70
C HIS A 343 6.36 2.13 -23.85
N ARG A 344 7.07 2.89 -23.00
CA ARG A 344 8.17 2.40 -22.17
C ARG A 344 7.99 2.81 -20.72
N GLN A 345 7.55 1.85 -19.90
CA GLN A 345 7.21 2.10 -18.50
C GLN A 345 8.39 1.90 -17.53
N THR A 346 9.44 1.24 -18.00
CA THR A 346 10.66 1.00 -17.23
C THR A 346 11.82 0.70 -18.17
N CYS A 347 13.05 0.90 -17.69
CA CYS A 347 14.26 0.38 -18.32
C CYS A 347 14.28 -1.15 -18.42
N ALA A 348 13.47 -1.86 -17.64
CA ALA A 348 13.30 -3.29 -17.76
C ALA A 348 12.46 -3.71 -18.99
N THR A 349 11.79 -2.79 -19.67
CA THR A 349 10.96 -3.10 -20.86
C THR A 349 11.84 -3.19 -22.12
N HIS A 350 11.99 -4.42 -22.64
CA HIS A 350 12.53 -4.81 -23.95
C HIS A 350 14.00 -4.51 -24.34
N GLY A 351 14.66 -5.61 -24.74
CA GLY A 351 15.65 -5.76 -25.81
C GLY A 351 15.71 -7.26 -26.15
N GLU A 352 15.69 -7.66 -27.43
CA GLU A 352 15.59 -9.07 -27.89
C GLU A 352 16.85 -9.94 -27.65
N GLU A 353 17.56 -9.77 -26.54
CA GLU A 353 18.76 -10.56 -26.26
C GLU A 353 18.65 -11.45 -25.01
N PRO A 354 19.23 -12.67 -25.04
CA PRO A 354 19.33 -13.58 -23.89
C PRO A 354 20.00 -12.99 -22.63
N GLU A 355 20.57 -11.78 -22.71
CA GLU A 355 21.12 -11.04 -21.56
C GLU A 355 20.05 -10.48 -20.59
N LEU A 356 18.76 -10.61 -20.93
CA LEU A 356 17.64 -10.08 -20.14
C LEU A 356 17.63 -10.57 -18.68
N MET A 357 17.93 -11.86 -18.44
CA MET A 357 17.97 -12.44 -17.09
C MET A 357 19.06 -11.80 -16.21
N VAL A 358 20.23 -11.49 -16.78
CA VAL A 358 21.33 -10.84 -16.04
C VAL A 358 20.93 -9.40 -15.68
N ARG A 359 20.29 -8.66 -16.59
CA ARG A 359 19.82 -7.29 -16.34
C ARG A 359 18.64 -7.23 -15.36
N LEU A 360 17.73 -8.20 -15.38
CA LEU A 360 16.63 -8.25 -14.40
C LEU A 360 17.12 -8.60 -13.00
N GLN A 361 18.14 -9.46 -12.90
CA GLN A 361 18.80 -9.75 -11.63
C GLN A 361 19.55 -8.52 -11.05
N MET A 362 19.94 -7.54 -11.89
CA MET A 362 20.47 -6.26 -11.41
C MET A 362 19.42 -5.36 -10.72
N HIS A 363 18.13 -5.51 -11.05
CA HIS A 363 17.06 -4.69 -10.46
C HIS A 363 16.46 -5.30 -9.19
N LEU A 364 16.75 -6.58 -8.93
CA LEU A 364 16.44 -7.23 -7.66
C LEU A 364 17.52 -6.89 -6.64
N ILE A 365 17.16 -6.02 -5.69
CA ILE A 365 18.06 -5.51 -4.67
C ILE A 365 17.86 -6.26 -3.37
N PHE A 366 18.97 -6.63 -2.73
CA PHE A 366 19.02 -7.11 -1.36
C PHE A 366 19.63 -6.04 -0.45
N LEU A 367 18.89 -5.59 0.56
CA LEU A 367 19.39 -4.65 1.56
C LEU A 367 19.66 -5.38 2.87
N ARG A 368 20.87 -5.21 3.40
CA ARG A 368 21.25 -5.61 4.76
C ARG A 368 21.36 -4.37 5.63
N LEU A 369 20.38 -4.19 6.51
CA LEU A 369 20.31 -3.06 7.43
C LEU A 369 20.81 -3.49 8.82
N THR A 370 21.67 -2.66 9.40
CA THR A 370 22.11 -2.74 10.78
C THR A 370 21.46 -1.60 11.55
N LEU A 371 20.55 -1.97 12.46
CA LEU A 371 19.96 -1.00 13.38
C LEU A 371 21.02 -0.60 14.41
N THR A 372 21.33 0.69 14.49
CA THR A 372 22.16 1.27 15.54
C THR A 372 21.31 1.49 16.80
N ALA A 373 20.80 0.39 17.37
CA ALA A 373 20.06 0.40 18.63
C ALA A 373 20.95 -0.11 19.78
N GLN A 374 22.07 0.57 20.02
CA GLN A 374 22.70 0.51 21.35
C GLN A 374 22.27 1.75 22.12
N SER A 375 21.81 1.54 23.35
CA SER A 375 21.70 2.59 24.36
C SER A 375 23.09 3.19 24.57
N LEU A 376 23.45 4.17 23.75
CA LEU A 376 24.47 5.11 24.13
C LEU A 376 23.89 5.85 25.34
N GLU A 377 24.59 5.75 26.47
CA GLU A 377 24.59 6.84 27.44
C GLU A 377 24.70 8.14 26.63
N LEU A 378 23.69 9.00 26.78
CA LEU A 378 23.61 10.31 26.15
C LEU A 378 24.86 11.12 26.52
N VAL A 379 25.91 10.95 25.75
CA VAL A 379 26.69 12.10 25.31
C VAL A 379 25.80 12.73 24.25
N GLU A 380 25.42 14.00 24.45
CA GLU A 380 24.74 14.80 23.45
C GLU A 380 25.58 14.80 22.16
N SER A 381 25.35 13.81 21.30
CA SER A 381 25.85 13.84 19.93
C SER A 381 24.85 14.67 19.17
N GLU A 382 25.26 15.89 18.86
CA GLU A 382 24.58 16.72 17.88
C GLU A 382 24.37 15.92 16.57
N SER A 383 23.09 15.79 16.21
CA SER A 383 22.55 15.51 14.87
C SER A 383 22.56 14.08 14.33
N LEU A 384 21.34 13.57 14.11
CA LEU A 384 20.98 12.71 12.98
C LEU A 384 21.82 13.08 11.75
N PHE A 385 22.58 12.13 11.20
CA PHE A 385 23.34 12.33 9.95
C PHE A 385 22.38 12.28 8.75
N TRP A 386 21.77 13.42 8.42
CA TRP A 386 21.00 13.63 7.19
C TRP A 386 21.60 14.81 6.43
N PRO A 387 22.32 14.59 5.32
CA PRO A 387 22.99 15.66 4.59
C PRO A 387 22.02 16.76 4.17
N LYS A 388 22.44 18.03 4.26
CA LYS A 388 21.62 19.18 3.84
C LYS A 388 21.12 19.04 2.40
N ALA A 389 21.94 18.47 1.52
CA ALA A 389 21.57 18.18 0.13
C ALA A 389 20.41 17.17 0.05
N CYS A 390 20.41 16.14 0.89
CA CYS A 390 19.30 15.19 0.99
C CYS A 390 18.03 15.88 1.54
N ASN A 391 18.18 16.75 2.54
CA ASN A 391 17.06 17.52 3.11
C ASN A 391 16.39 18.48 2.10
N LYS A 392 17.12 18.92 1.06
CA LYS A 392 16.52 19.70 -0.04
C LYS A 392 15.55 18.88 -0.90
N ILE A 393 15.71 17.56 -0.97
CA ILE A 393 14.86 16.67 -1.79
C ILE A 393 13.81 15.98 -0.92
N VAL A 394 14.25 15.43 0.20
CA VAL A 394 13.43 14.71 1.18
C VAL A 394 13.58 15.42 2.52
N PRO A 395 12.72 16.41 2.80
CA PRO A 395 12.81 17.20 4.02
C PRO A 395 12.47 16.34 5.25
N LEU A 396 13.20 16.58 6.34
CA LEU A 396 12.84 16.07 7.66
C LEU A 396 11.48 16.64 8.09
N PHE A 397 10.67 15.82 8.75
CA PHE A 397 9.37 16.27 9.25
C PHE A 397 9.57 17.13 10.53
N GLU A 398 9.01 18.33 10.61
CA GLU A 398 9.32 19.26 11.72
C GLU A 398 8.50 19.02 13.01
N GLY A 399 7.87 17.85 13.15
CA GLY A 399 7.07 17.49 14.33
C GLY A 399 7.88 17.37 15.62
N LEU A 400 7.46 18.10 16.67
CA LEU A 400 8.12 18.13 17.99
C LEU A 400 8.21 16.77 18.71
N LYS A 401 7.43 15.77 18.28
CA LYS A 401 7.35 14.44 18.89
C LYS A 401 7.85 13.30 17.99
N THR A 402 8.32 13.63 16.79
CA THR A 402 8.68 12.60 15.82
C THR A 402 9.91 11.84 16.30
N LYS A 403 9.68 10.60 16.72
CA LYS A 403 10.75 9.68 17.08
C LYS A 403 11.45 9.22 15.80
N ARG A 404 12.72 9.57 15.68
CA ARG A 404 13.61 9.13 14.60
C ARG A 404 14.54 8.05 15.10
N VAL A 405 14.62 6.96 14.33
CA VAL A 405 15.56 5.88 14.58
C VAL A 405 16.51 5.81 13.38
N PRO A 406 17.78 6.24 13.52
CA PRO A 406 18.75 6.12 12.44
C PRO A 406 19.12 4.66 12.19
N PHE A 407 19.59 4.37 10.98
CA PHE A 407 20.14 3.07 10.61
C PHE A 407 21.20 3.22 9.53
N GLU A 408 22.05 2.21 9.43
CA GLU A 408 23.06 2.08 8.38
C GLU A 408 23.01 0.67 7.79
N GLY A 409 23.61 0.45 6.63
CA GLY A 409 23.53 -0.84 5.97
C GLY A 409 24.34 -0.93 4.69
N ILE A 410 24.13 -2.04 3.99
CA ILE A 410 24.77 -2.36 2.73
C ILE A 410 23.70 -2.84 1.75
N GLN A 411 23.74 -2.32 0.53
CA GLN A 411 22.91 -2.76 -0.59
C GLN A 411 23.74 -3.67 -1.48
N ASP A 412 23.32 -4.91 -1.65
CA ASP A 412 23.91 -5.86 -2.59
C ASP A 412 22.91 -6.17 -3.71
N ALA A 413 23.41 -6.51 -4.90
CA ALA A 413 22.59 -7.23 -5.88
C ALA A 413 22.21 -8.60 -5.31
N TYR A 414 21.05 -9.15 -5.68
CA TYR A 414 20.66 -10.48 -5.21
C TYR A 414 21.64 -11.57 -5.69
N GLY A 415 22.48 -12.07 -4.77
CA GLY A 415 23.58 -12.99 -5.06
C GLY A 415 24.94 -12.33 -5.32
N GLY A 416 25.06 -11.00 -5.16
CA GLY A 416 26.28 -10.23 -5.32
C GLY A 416 27.23 -10.28 -4.10
N THR A 417 28.44 -9.75 -4.28
CA THR A 417 29.50 -9.72 -3.23
C THR A 417 30.06 -8.32 -2.94
N GLU A 418 29.68 -7.33 -3.74
CA GLU A 418 30.05 -5.92 -3.56
C GLU A 418 28.80 -5.11 -3.30
N GLY A 419 28.83 -4.31 -2.23
CA GLY A 419 27.65 -3.59 -1.78
C GLY A 419 27.88 -2.10 -1.58
N ASN A 420 26.85 -1.32 -1.91
CA ASN A 420 26.81 0.12 -1.75
C ASN A 420 26.40 0.48 -0.33
N HIS A 421 26.92 1.60 0.19
CA HIS A 421 26.62 2.00 1.55
C HIS A 421 25.21 2.58 1.66
N ILE A 422 24.52 2.25 2.75
CA ILE A 422 23.19 2.75 3.10
C ILE A 422 23.28 3.51 4.41
N PHE A 423 22.66 4.68 4.47
CA PHE A 423 22.32 5.31 5.74
C PHE A 423 20.98 6.04 5.64
N GLY A 424 20.27 6.10 6.75
CA GLY A 424 18.92 6.64 6.77
C GLY A 424 18.29 6.65 8.14
N PHE A 425 16.97 6.80 8.17
CA PHE A 425 16.18 6.77 9.38
C PHE A 425 14.75 6.32 9.12
N VAL A 426 14.10 5.88 10.20
CA VAL A 426 12.65 5.62 10.26
C VAL A 426 12.02 6.65 11.21
N GLU A 427 10.87 7.18 10.82
CA GLU A 427 10.03 8.07 11.60
C GLU A 427 8.69 7.40 11.90
N ASP A 428 8.31 7.32 13.17
CA ASP A 428 6.96 6.90 13.55
C ASP A 428 5.94 7.97 13.16
N MET A 429 4.82 7.57 12.56
CA MET A 429 3.69 8.46 12.28
C MET A 429 2.66 8.31 13.41
N GLU A 430 2.33 9.40 14.10
CA GLU A 430 1.36 9.38 15.20
C GLU A 430 -0.09 9.15 14.71
N ILE A 431 -0.37 9.52 13.47
CA ILE A 431 -1.72 9.46 12.89
C ILE A 431 -2.04 8.05 12.43
N ALA A 432 -3.20 7.56 12.87
CA ALA A 432 -3.82 6.37 12.31
C ALA A 432 -4.61 6.75 11.05
N TYR A 433 -4.30 6.10 9.93
CA TYR A 433 -5.06 6.25 8.69
C TYR A 433 -6.08 5.12 8.59
N GLY A 434 -7.33 5.45 8.26
CA GLY A 434 -8.42 4.48 8.14
C GLY A 434 -8.56 3.64 9.41
N GLY A 435 -8.33 4.23 10.59
CA GLY A 435 -8.35 3.57 11.90
C GLY A 435 -7.23 2.55 12.16
N ILE A 436 -6.24 2.41 11.27
CA ILE A 436 -5.09 1.52 11.45
C ILE A 436 -3.87 2.33 11.84
N SER A 437 -3.20 1.93 12.93
CA SER A 437 -1.97 2.56 13.43
C SER A 437 -0.72 1.77 13.00
N GLY A 438 0.46 2.30 13.33
CA GLY A 438 1.75 1.64 13.03
C GLY A 438 2.32 1.96 11.66
N TRP A 439 1.88 3.06 11.04
CA TRP A 439 2.50 3.62 9.85
C TRP A 439 3.84 4.26 10.22
N GLN A 440 4.85 4.08 9.37
CA GLN A 440 6.15 4.72 9.54
C GLN A 440 6.61 5.30 8.21
N ARG A 441 7.31 6.43 8.24
CA ARG A 441 8.06 6.95 7.10
C ARG A 441 9.49 6.45 7.18
N ILE A 442 10.02 5.97 6.07
CA ILE A 442 11.41 5.53 5.97
C ILE A 442 12.12 6.35 4.88
N CYS A 443 13.28 6.89 5.23
CA CYS A 443 14.13 7.66 4.33
C CYS A 443 15.55 7.11 4.41
N PHE A 444 16.18 6.87 3.26
CA PHE A 444 17.57 6.43 3.22
C PHE A 444 18.26 6.86 1.95
N THR A 445 19.58 6.76 1.95
CA THR A 445 20.41 7.02 0.79
C THR A 445 21.15 5.74 0.41
N LEU A 446 21.39 5.57 -0.88
CA LEU A 446 22.33 4.61 -1.43
C LEU A 446 23.44 5.42 -2.10
N CYS A 447 24.67 5.22 -1.63
CA CYS A 447 25.83 5.89 -2.17
C CYS A 447 26.80 4.87 -2.73
N GLU A 448 27.34 5.15 -3.91
CA GLU A 448 28.55 4.49 -4.38
C GLU A 448 29.63 4.64 -3.31
N ARG A 449 30.37 3.55 -3.04
CA ARG A 449 31.30 3.44 -1.92
C ARG A 449 32.39 4.51 -1.99
N LEU A 450 32.10 5.68 -1.44
CA LEU A 450 33.08 6.67 -1.04
C LEU A 450 33.97 5.99 0.01
N GLY A 451 35.26 6.31 0.05
CA GLY A 451 36.16 5.81 1.11
C GLY A 451 35.71 6.25 2.51
N ASP A 452 36.63 6.33 3.47
CA ASP A 452 36.33 6.68 4.88
C ASP A 452 35.71 8.10 5.09
N GLU A 453 35.32 8.82 4.03
CA GLU A 453 34.77 10.17 4.01
C GLU A 453 33.27 10.24 3.63
N VAL A 454 32.42 9.37 4.22
CA VAL A 454 30.95 9.44 4.06
C VAL A 454 30.39 10.78 4.59
N ALA A 455 31.12 11.47 5.47
CA ALA A 455 30.71 12.69 6.16
C ALA A 455 30.50 13.90 5.23
N GLU A 456 31.03 13.87 4.01
CA GLU A 456 30.95 14.98 3.07
C GLU A 456 30.51 14.51 1.69
N VAL A 457 29.22 14.19 1.54
CA VAL A 457 28.56 14.25 0.22
C VAL A 457 28.56 15.72 -0.21
N LYS A 458 29.72 16.21 -0.65
CA LYS A 458 29.91 17.52 -1.26
C LYS A 458 29.29 17.49 -2.64
N GLU A 459 28.60 18.57 -2.99
CA GLU A 459 28.24 18.89 -4.38
C GLU A 459 29.54 18.83 -5.21
N GLY A 460 29.75 17.73 -5.96
CA GLY A 460 30.97 17.49 -6.75
C GLY A 460 31.77 16.21 -6.46
N THR A 461 31.34 15.33 -5.56
CA THR A 461 31.95 13.99 -5.42
C THR A 461 31.71 13.15 -6.68
N ASP A 462 32.73 12.45 -7.19
CA ASP A 462 32.60 11.52 -8.32
C ASP A 462 31.94 10.21 -7.83
N GLY A 463 30.61 10.18 -7.82
CA GLY A 463 29.80 9.01 -7.49
C GLY A 463 28.31 9.29 -7.54
N TRP A 464 27.48 8.27 -7.69
CA TRP A 464 26.01 8.42 -7.67
C TRP A 464 25.47 8.34 -6.24
N VAL A 465 24.42 9.11 -5.96
CA VAL A 465 23.73 9.13 -4.66
C VAL A 465 22.23 9.12 -4.91
N HIS A 466 21.57 8.02 -4.59
CA HIS A 466 20.13 7.88 -4.70
C HIS A 466 19.47 8.04 -3.34
N ILE A 467 18.46 8.90 -3.25
CA ILE A 467 17.67 9.12 -2.04
C ILE A 467 16.34 8.41 -2.19
N TYR A 468 15.98 7.62 -1.18
CA TYR A 468 14.76 6.86 -1.09
C TYR A 468 13.85 7.47 -0.01
N GLU A 469 12.57 7.58 -0.34
CA GLU A 469 11.51 7.99 0.58
C GLU A 469 10.30 7.07 0.38
N ALA A 470 9.86 6.40 1.44
CA ALA A 470 8.76 5.45 1.38
C ALA A 470 7.91 5.40 2.63
N LEU A 471 6.71 4.85 2.45
CA LEU A 471 5.82 4.48 3.52
C LEU A 471 6.07 3.02 3.89
N LEU A 472 6.37 2.77 5.17
CA LEU A 472 6.37 1.44 5.74
C LEU A 472 4.93 1.10 6.17
N ILE A 473 4.39 0.05 5.57
CA ILE A 473 3.02 -0.39 5.79
C ILE A 473 2.91 -1.08 7.18
N PRO A 474 1.80 -0.88 7.92
CA PRO A 474 1.56 -1.53 9.21
C PRO A 474 1.90 -3.03 9.19
N GLY A 475 2.62 -3.48 10.22
CA GLY A 475 3.22 -4.81 10.26
C GLY A 475 4.70 -4.83 9.89
N GLY A 476 5.24 -3.72 9.37
CA GLY A 476 6.68 -3.48 9.23
C GLY A 476 7.38 -4.42 8.26
N ARG A 477 6.65 -4.95 7.27
CA ARG A 477 7.16 -5.95 6.32
C ARG A 477 7.18 -5.51 4.87
N LEU A 478 6.53 -4.41 4.52
CA LEU A 478 6.52 -3.90 3.15
C LEU A 478 6.67 -2.39 3.18
N MET A 479 7.50 -1.87 2.30
CA MET A 479 7.59 -0.44 2.02
C MET A 479 7.35 -0.19 0.54
N VAL A 480 6.63 0.90 0.24
CA VAL A 480 6.41 1.37 -1.12
C VAL A 480 6.73 2.86 -1.16
N GLY A 481 7.45 3.28 -2.20
CA GLY A 481 7.74 4.70 -2.35
C GLY A 481 8.57 5.01 -3.58
N ARG A 482 9.33 6.09 -3.51
CA ARG A 482 10.12 6.60 -4.63
C ARG A 482 11.60 6.75 -4.29
N TRP A 483 12.43 6.62 -5.30
CA TRP A 483 13.83 7.02 -5.25
C TRP A 483 14.07 8.20 -6.20
N VAL A 484 15.07 9.02 -5.89
CA VAL A 484 15.47 10.21 -6.65
C VAL A 484 17.00 10.30 -6.65
N ASP A 485 17.61 10.56 -7.80
CA ASP A 485 19.04 10.87 -7.86
C ASP A 485 19.31 12.28 -7.31
N LEU A 486 20.31 12.39 -6.44
CA LEU A 486 20.63 13.65 -5.77
C LEU A 486 21.18 14.71 -6.75
N LYS A 487 21.91 14.31 -7.79
CA LYS A 487 22.56 15.20 -8.77
C LYS A 487 21.67 15.50 -9.96
N GLU A 488 20.89 14.51 -10.38
CA GLU A 488 19.93 14.62 -11.47
C GLU A 488 18.51 14.30 -10.95
N PRO A 489 17.81 15.23 -10.27
CA PRO A 489 16.50 14.94 -9.69
C PRO A 489 15.39 14.57 -10.69
N SER A 490 15.61 14.73 -11.99
CA SER A 490 14.77 14.15 -13.05
C SER A 490 14.87 12.63 -13.10
N ALA A 491 16.04 12.05 -12.78
CA ALA A 491 16.22 10.62 -12.57
C ALA A 491 15.57 10.19 -11.26
N LYS A 492 14.38 9.60 -11.38
CA LYS A 492 13.58 9.12 -10.25
C LYS A 492 12.68 7.99 -10.68
N GLY A 493 12.13 7.27 -9.72
CA GLY A 493 11.14 6.23 -10.01
C GLY A 493 10.58 5.54 -8.78
N PRO A 494 9.63 4.62 -8.97
CA PRO A 494 9.04 3.88 -7.88
C PRO A 494 10.00 2.80 -7.38
N PHE A 495 9.79 2.36 -6.15
CA PHE A 495 10.38 1.14 -5.60
C PHE A 495 9.40 0.43 -4.66
N ILE A 496 9.64 -0.85 -4.45
CA ILE A 496 8.96 -1.69 -3.46
C ILE A 496 9.98 -2.63 -2.82
N PHE A 497 10.05 -2.62 -1.50
CA PHE A 497 10.85 -3.57 -0.74
C PHE A 497 10.00 -4.25 0.32
N TRP A 498 10.33 -5.50 0.62
CA TRP A 498 9.71 -6.23 1.72
C TRP A 498 10.77 -6.93 2.55
N SER A 499 10.46 -7.12 3.83
CA SER A 499 11.34 -7.81 4.75
C SER A 499 11.35 -9.30 4.40
N THR A 500 12.55 -9.84 4.24
CA THR A 500 12.76 -11.29 4.29
C THR A 500 13.01 -11.66 5.75
N SER A 501 12.36 -12.72 6.22
CA SER A 501 12.60 -13.21 7.58
C SER A 501 13.91 -13.99 7.55
N SER A 502 14.87 -13.64 8.40
CA SER A 502 15.93 -14.58 8.81
C SER A 502 15.42 -15.46 9.94
#